data_AF-A0A357CEI3-F1
#
_entry.id   AF-A0A357CEI3-F1
#
_cell.length_a   1.000
_cell.length_b   1.000
_cell.length_c   1.000
_cell.angle_alpha   90.00
_cell.angle_beta   90.00
_cell.angle_gamma   90.00
#
_symmetry.space_group_name_H-M   'P 1'
#
loop_
_entity.id
_entity.type
_entity.pdbx_description
1 polymer ?
#
loop_
_entity_poly.entity_id
_entity_poly.type
_entity_poly.pdbx_seq_one_letter_code
_entity_poly.pdbx_strand_id
1 'polypeptide(L)' 'AGMNPMDLKRGIDKAVIDVVEDIKKRSKKVSGSAEIAQVGTISANGEKAIGDMIAKAMQKVG' A
#
# COMPACT_ATOMS: atom_id res chain seq x y z
N ALA A 1 16.28 -30.66 -22.12
CA ALA A 1 15.53 -30.10 -20.98
C ALA A 1 15.68 -28.58 -21.02
N GLY A 2 14.60 -27.84 -21.25
CA GLY A 2 14.65 -26.39 -21.29
C GLY A 2 13.24 -25.83 -21.24
N MET A 3 12.88 -25.16 -20.15
CA MET A 3 11.63 -24.42 -20.05
C MET A 3 11.60 -23.35 -21.13
N ASN A 4 10.50 -23.28 -21.88
CA ASN A 4 10.30 -22.27 -22.90
C ASN A 4 10.24 -20.88 -22.22
N PRO A 5 11.11 -19.93 -22.59
CA PRO A 5 11.14 -18.60 -21.99
C PRO A 5 9.79 -17.86 -22.05
N MET A 6 8.98 -18.14 -23.08
CA MET A 6 7.64 -17.55 -23.22
C MET A 6 6.63 -18.11 -22.21
N ASP A 7 6.72 -19.40 -21.90
CA ASP A 7 5.89 -20.02 -20.86
C ASP A 7 6.30 -19.55 -19.47
N LEU A 8 7.60 -19.32 -19.27
CA LEU A 8 8.14 -18.74 -18.04
C LEU A 8 7.64 -17.30 -17.83
N LYS A 9 7.70 -16.46 -18.87
CA LYS A 9 7.14 -15.11 -18.84
C LYS A 9 5.64 -15.13 -18.55
N ARG A 10 4.86 -15.97 -19.24
CA ARG A 10 3.41 -16.11 -18.98
C ARG A 10 3.11 -16.56 -17.56
N GLY A 11 3.89 -17.49 -17.01
CA GLY A 11 3.76 -17.94 -15.63
C GLY A 11 4.03 -16.82 -14.62
N ILE A 12 5.09 -16.04 -14.85
CA ILE A 12 5.43 -14.87 -14.01
C ILE A 12 4.33 -13.82 -14.11
N ASP A 13 3.88 -13.47 -15.32
CA ASP A 13 2.85 -12.44 -15.52
C ASP A 13 1.54 -12.82 -14.79
N LYS A 14 1.13 -14.09 -14.84
CA LYS A 14 -0.04 -14.59 -14.07
C LYS A 14 0.18 -14.51 -12.56
N ALA A 15 1.33 -15.00 -12.09
CA ALA A 15 1.66 -14.98 -10.67
C ALA A 15 1.70 -13.55 -10.11
N VAL A 16 2.24 -12.60 -10.87
CA VAL A 16 2.26 -11.17 -10.49
C VAL A 16 0.84 -10.62 -10.37
N ILE A 17 -0.05 -10.93 -11.31
CA ILE A 17 -1.45 -10.50 -11.25
C ILE A 17 -2.12 -11.05 -9.98
N ASP A 18 -2.00 -12.35 -9.73
CA ASP A 18 -2.62 -13.01 -8.58
C ASP A 18 -2.09 -12.44 -7.25
N VAL A 19 -0.78 -12.21 -7.17
CA VAL A 19 -0.13 -11.63 -5.98
C VAL A 19 -0.59 -10.19 -5.76
N VAL A 20 -0.69 -9.38 -6.81
CA VAL A 20 -1.19 -7.99 -6.70
C VAL A 20 -2.64 -7.98 -6.23
N GLU A 21 -3.47 -8.90 -6.71
CA GLU A 21 -4.85 -9.04 -6.23
C GLU A 21 -4.93 -9.45 -4.75
N ASP A 22 -4.11 -10.41 -4.32
CA ASP A 22 -4.08 -10.86 -2.93
C ASP A 22 -3.60 -9.74 -1.98
N ILE A 23 -2.57 -8.99 -2.37
CA ILE A 23 -2.10 -7.82 -1.63
C ILE A 23 -3.21 -6.77 -1.50
N LYS A 24 -3.96 -6.51 -2.58
CA LYS A 24 -5.10 -5.57 -2.54
C LYS A 24 -6.21 -6.05 -1.62
N LYS A 25 -6.51 -7.36 -1.59
CA LYS A 25 -7.51 -7.96 -0.70
C LYS A 25 -7.10 -7.87 0.77
N ARG A 26 -5.81 -8.02 1.06
CA ARG A 26 -5.27 -7.91 2.43
C ARG A 26 -4.99 -6.47 2.87
N SER A 27 -4.96 -5.52 1.93
CA SER A 27 -4.74 -4.12 2.22
C SER A 27 -5.90 -3.56 3.06
N LYS A 28 -5.56 -3.01 4.23
CA LYS A 28 -6.52 -2.30 5.06
C LYS A 28 -6.68 -0.89 4.51
N LYS A 29 -7.87 -0.58 3.98
CA LYS A 29 -8.20 0.80 3.60
C LYS A 29 -8.20 1.67 4.85
N VAL A 30 -7.45 2.77 4.77
CA VAL A 30 -7.40 3.80 5.80
C VAL A 30 -8.49 4.81 5.45
N SER A 31 -9.50 4.95 6.31
CA SER A 31 -10.62 5.86 6.08
C SER A 31 -10.91 6.63 7.35
N GLY A 32 -10.29 7.79 7.48
CA GLY A 32 -10.52 8.71 8.58
C GLY A 32 -9.28 9.55 8.89
N SER A 33 -9.50 10.82 9.24
CA SER A 33 -8.41 11.75 9.61
C SER A 33 -7.56 11.21 10.77
N ALA A 34 -8.18 10.50 11.73
CA ALA A 34 -7.49 9.87 12.86
C ALA A 34 -6.59 8.69 12.44
N GLU A 35 -7.03 7.83 11.51
CA GLU A 35 -6.19 6.74 11.01
C GLU A 35 -5.06 7.28 10.13
N ILE A 36 -5.30 8.34 9.35
CA ILE A 36 -4.27 9.05 8.58
C ILE A 36 -3.22 9.65 9.52
N ALA A 37 -3.64 10.28 10.63
CA ALA A 37 -2.74 10.81 11.64
C ALA A 37 -1.89 9.70 12.24
N GLN A 38 -2.51 8.59 12.63
CA GLN A 38 -1.81 7.44 13.22
C GLN A 38 -0.79 6.83 12.25
N VAL A 39 -1.17 6.61 11.00
CA VAL A 39 -0.26 6.07 9.96
C VAL A 39 0.86 7.07 9.68
N GLY A 40 0.55 8.38 9.61
CA GLY A 40 1.53 9.45 9.46
C GLY A 40 2.52 9.51 10.62
N THR A 41 2.05 9.37 11.86
CA THR A 41 2.89 9.31 13.07
C THR A 41 3.82 8.10 13.04
N ILE A 42 3.31 6.91 12.70
CA ILE A 42 4.14 5.69 12.60
C ILE A 42 5.20 5.86 11.50
N SER A 43 4.82 6.45 10.36
CA SER A 43 5.73 6.69 9.24
C SER A 43 6.79 7.76 9.55
N ALA A 44 6.47 8.70 10.44
CA ALA A 44 7.36 9.75 10.92
C ALA A 44 8.18 9.32 12.17
N ASN A 45 8.49 8.03 12.32
CA ASN A 45 9.25 7.48 13.47
C ASN A 45 8.62 7.77 14.84
N GLY A 46 7.30 7.85 14.92
CA GLY A 46 6.56 8.08 16.18
C GLY A 46 6.28 9.56 16.47
N GLU A 47 6.60 10.48 15.56
CA GLU A 47 6.35 11.90 15.76
C GLU A 47 4.88 12.27 15.52
N LYS A 48 4.14 12.52 16.62
CA LYS A 48 2.71 12.87 16.57
C LYS A 48 2.44 14.18 15.85
N ALA A 49 3.29 15.19 16.05
CA ALA A 49 3.12 16.51 15.43
C ALA A 49 3.10 16.42 13.89
N ILE A 50 3.96 15.57 13.31
CA ILE A 50 4.01 15.35 11.86
C ILE A 50 2.77 14.58 11.39
N GLY A 51 2.36 13.52 12.11
CA GLY A 51 1.12 12.79 11.78
C GLY A 51 -0.12 13.68 11.79
N ASP A 52 -0.27 14.53 12.81
CA ASP A 52 -1.39 15.48 12.92
C ASP A 52 -1.34 16.54 11.82
N MET A 53 -0.15 17.00 11.43
CA MET A 53 0.04 17.95 10.32
C MET A 53 -0.37 17.32 8.98
N ILE A 54 0.03 16.07 8.74
CA ILE A 54 -0.35 15.30 7.54
C ILE A 54 -1.86 15.09 7.50
N ALA A 55 -2.48 14.70 8.61
CA ALA A 55 -3.92 14.50 8.68
C ALA A 55 -4.71 15.79 8.42
N LYS A 56 -4.29 16.93 9.00
CA LYS A 56 -4.87 18.24 8.72
C LYS A 56 -4.71 18.66 7.28
N ALA A 57 -3.55 18.41 6.67
CA ALA A 57 -3.31 18.70 5.26
C ALA A 57 -4.24 17.85 4.39
N MET A 58 -4.31 16.54 4.63
CA MET A 58 -5.18 15.60 3.90
C MET A 58 -6.66 15.93 4.05
N GLN A 59 -7.11 16.41 5.21
CA GLN A 59 -8.51 16.84 5.43
C GLN A 59 -8.86 18.15 4.71
N LYS A 60 -7.88 18.99 4.40
CA LYS A 60 -8.13 20.26 3.70
C LYS A 60 -8.23 20.10 2.18
N VAL A 61 -7.57 19.07 1.62
CA VAL A 61 -7.53 18.82 0.17
C VAL A 61 -8.36 17.60 -0.27
N GLY A 62 -8.67 16.68 0.65
CA GLY A 62 -9.57 15.55 0.44
C GLY A 62 -11.01 15.89 0.74
#